data_AF-A0A1A6H457-F1
#
_entry.id   AF-A0A1A6H457-F1
#
_cell.length_a   1.000
_cell.length_b   1.000
_cell.length_c   1.000
_cell.angle_alpha   90.00
_cell.angle_beta   90.00
_cell.angle_gamma   90.00
#
_symmetry.space_group_name_H-M   'P 1'
#
loop_
_entity.id
_entity.type
_entity.pdbx_description
1 polymer ?
#
loop_
_entity_poly.entity_id
_entity_poly.type
_entity_poly.pdbx_seq_one_letter_code
_entity_poly.pdbx_strand_id
1 'polypeptide(L)'
;MKNGTNVACLVKDFYPKDVNISLKSSKKIAEFDPAIAISPSGKYSAVKLGQYGDSNSVTCSVQHNSETVHSTDFEPLANSLVHTKEVNMMSLMVLGLRMLFAKSVAINFLFTVKLFFF
;
A
#
# COMPACT_ATOMS: atom_id res chain seq x y z
N MET A 1 0.41 -9.23 -34.04
CA MET A 1 0.34 -8.55 -32.73
C MET A 1 0.09 -9.62 -31.68
N LYS A 2 0.94 -9.76 -30.65
CA LYS A 2 0.68 -10.71 -29.56
C LYS A 2 -0.40 -10.10 -28.66
N ASN A 3 -1.65 -10.49 -28.84
CA ASN A 3 -2.77 -10.08 -27.98
C ASN A 3 -2.68 -10.83 -26.65
N GLY A 4 -1.75 -10.41 -25.78
CA GLY A 4 -1.57 -10.96 -24.44
C GLY A 4 -1.87 -9.92 -23.36
N THR A 5 -2.47 -10.36 -22.27
CA THR A 5 -2.66 -9.55 -21.07
C THR A 5 -1.52 -9.80 -20.10
N ASN A 6 -0.97 -8.74 -19.51
CA ASN A 6 0.03 -8.85 -18.46
C ASN A 6 -0.65 -9.19 -17.13
N VAL A 7 -0.13 -10.20 -16.44
CA VAL A 7 -0.61 -10.65 -15.12
C VAL A 7 0.57 -10.66 -14.15
N ALA A 8 0.30 -10.27 -12.91
CA ALA A 8 1.27 -10.24 -11.83
C ALA A 8 0.77 -11.07 -10.64
N CYS A 9 1.67 -11.80 -9.98
CA CYS A 9 1.42 -12.41 -8.68
C CYS A 9 2.38 -11.81 -7.66
N LEU A 10 1.82 -11.23 -6.58
CA LEU A 10 2.55 -10.66 -5.46
C LEU A 10 2.43 -11.58 -4.24
N VAL A 11 3.58 -11.95 -3.67
CA VAL A 11 3.68 -12.65 -2.39
C VAL A 11 4.32 -11.70 -1.40
N LYS A 12 3.63 -11.41 -0.30
CA LYS A 12 4.02 -10.38 0.66
C LYS A 12 4.42 -10.99 2.01
N ASP A 13 5.48 -10.46 2.61
CA ASP A 13 5.89 -10.70 3.99
C ASP A 13 6.07 -12.19 4.37
N PHE A 14 6.81 -12.93 3.54
CA PHE A 14 7.13 -14.34 3.75
C PHE A 14 8.58 -14.55 4.27
N TYR A 15 8.81 -15.66 4.98
CA TYR A 15 10.12 -16.08 5.47
C TYR A 15 10.14 -17.60 5.72
N PRO A 16 11.14 -18.37 5.26
CA PRO A 16 12.45 -17.96 4.72
C PRO A 16 12.41 -17.48 3.25
N LYS A 17 13.56 -17.06 2.70
CA LYS A 17 13.70 -16.47 1.35
C LYS A 17 13.28 -17.40 0.21
N ASP A 18 13.47 -18.70 0.37
CA ASP A 18 13.18 -19.68 -0.67
C ASP A 18 11.68 -19.81 -0.90
N VAL A 19 11.20 -19.37 -2.06
CA VAL A 19 9.81 -19.44 -2.49
C VAL A 19 9.74 -19.84 -3.96
N ASN A 20 8.78 -20.68 -4.31
CA ASN A 20 8.50 -21.03 -5.69
C ASN A 20 7.12 -20.48 -6.10
N ILE A 21 7.10 -19.55 -7.05
CA ILE A 21 5.89 -18.88 -7.53
C ILE A 21 5.63 -19.35 -8.95
N SER A 22 4.44 -19.89 -9.21
CA SER A 22 4.02 -20.41 -10.52
C SER A 22 2.69 -19.81 -10.94
N LEU A 23 2.64 -19.21 -12.13
CA LEU A 23 1.38 -18.75 -12.73
C LEU A 23 0.88 -19.81 -13.74
N LYS A 24 -0.15 -20.56 -13.34
CA LYS A 24 -0.75 -21.63 -14.15
C LYS A 24 -1.86 -21.06 -15.04
N SER A 25 -1.80 -21.32 -16.34
CA SER A 25 -2.85 -20.99 -17.31
C SER A 25 -2.66 -21.81 -18.59
N SER A 26 -3.77 -22.12 -19.27
CA SER A 26 -3.79 -22.86 -20.53
C SER A 26 -3.18 -22.09 -21.71
N LYS A 27 -3.13 -20.75 -21.63
CA LYS A 27 -2.65 -19.86 -22.71
C LYS A 27 -1.47 -19.01 -22.27
N LYS A 28 -0.39 -19.66 -21.83
CA LYS A 28 0.87 -19.00 -21.48
C LYS A 28 1.59 -18.47 -22.73
N ILE A 29 1.95 -17.18 -22.73
CA ILE A 29 2.73 -16.55 -23.82
C ILE A 29 4.18 -16.35 -23.38
N ALA A 30 4.38 -15.75 -22.20
CA ALA A 30 5.69 -15.53 -21.59
C ALA A 30 5.55 -15.51 -20.07
N GLU A 31 6.58 -15.93 -19.35
CA GLU A 31 6.66 -15.80 -17.89
C GLU A 31 8.10 -15.42 -17.55
N PHE A 32 8.24 -14.50 -16.61
CA PHE A 32 9.52 -13.90 -16.24
C PHE A 32 9.93 -14.38 -14.85
N ASP A 33 11.24 -14.30 -14.57
CA ASP A 33 11.77 -14.66 -13.26
C ASP A 33 11.24 -13.73 -12.16
N PRO A 34 11.02 -14.24 -10.95
CA PRO A 34 10.48 -13.45 -9.86
C PRO A 34 11.52 -12.45 -9.34
N ALA A 35 11.09 -11.20 -9.13
CA ALA A 35 11.88 -10.21 -8.41
C ALA A 35 11.60 -10.32 -6.91
N ILE A 36 12.64 -10.47 -6.09
CA ILE A 36 12.54 -10.61 -4.63
C ILE A 36 13.21 -9.41 -3.95
N ALA A 37 12.53 -8.81 -2.98
CA ALA A 37 13.02 -7.69 -2.18
C ALA A 37 12.72 -7.87 -0.69
N ILE A 38 13.43 -7.13 0.17
CA ILE A 38 13.17 -7.09 1.61
C ILE A 38 12.08 -6.05 1.86
N SER A 39 11.04 -6.43 2.60
CA SER A 39 9.95 -5.52 2.99
C SER A 39 10.30 -4.73 4.25
N PRO A 40 9.61 -3.62 4.55
CA PRO A 40 9.81 -2.84 5.79
C PRO A 40 9.59 -3.65 7.08
N SER A 41 8.90 -4.79 7.00
CA SER A 41 8.71 -5.69 8.14
C SER A 41 9.94 -6.56 8.45
N GLY A 42 10.99 -6.49 7.62
CA GLY A 42 12.19 -7.32 7.72
C GLY A 42 12.06 -8.71 7.09
N LYS A 43 10.92 -9.00 6.45
CA LYS A 43 10.65 -10.24 5.70
C LYS A 43 10.91 -10.06 4.20
N TYR A 44 10.69 -11.10 3.41
CA TYR A 44 10.81 -11.04 1.96
C TYR A 44 9.44 -10.79 1.30
N SER A 45 9.45 -10.08 0.18
CA SER A 45 8.32 -9.96 -0.74
C SER A 45 8.80 -10.24 -2.15
N ALA A 46 7.95 -10.84 -2.97
CA ALA A 46 8.30 -11.27 -4.31
C ALA A 46 7.17 -11.00 -5.30
N VAL A 47 7.55 -10.60 -6.52
CA VAL A 47 6.61 -10.37 -7.62
C VAL A 47 7.05 -11.20 -8.82
N LYS A 48 6.12 -11.98 -9.38
CA LYS A 48 6.32 -12.69 -10.64
C LYS A 48 5.36 -12.16 -11.71
N LEU A 49 5.88 -11.92 -12.91
CA LEU A 49 5.15 -11.37 -14.04
C LEU A 49 5.04 -12.39 -15.17
N GLY A 50 3.96 -12.29 -15.95
CA GLY A 50 3.82 -13.04 -17.19
C GLY A 50 2.79 -12.43 -18.13
N GLN A 51 2.82 -12.88 -19.39
CA GLN A 51 1.83 -12.56 -20.40
C GLN A 51 1.01 -13.80 -20.74
N TYR A 52 -0.30 -13.65 -20.75
CA TYR A 52 -1.26 -14.72 -20.97
C TYR A 52 -2.31 -14.30 -21.98
N GLY A 53 -2.73 -15.24 -22.83
CA GLY A 53 -3.79 -15.01 -23.83
C GLY A 53 -5.20 -15.01 -23.23
N ASP A 54 -5.34 -15.45 -21.97
CA ASP A 54 -6.56 -15.37 -21.19
C ASP A 54 -6.18 -15.09 -19.73
N SER A 55 -6.46 -13.89 -19.25
CA SER A 55 -6.15 -13.46 -17.88
C SER A 55 -7.07 -14.07 -16.84
N ASN A 56 -8.30 -14.45 -17.23
CA ASN A 56 -9.32 -14.91 -16.28
C ASN A 56 -9.09 -16.37 -15.84
N SER A 57 -8.27 -17.11 -16.58
CA SER A 57 -7.87 -18.48 -16.26
C SER A 57 -6.49 -18.60 -15.61
N VAL A 58 -5.89 -17.48 -15.19
CA VAL A 58 -4.58 -17.49 -14.52
C VAL A 58 -4.76 -17.73 -13.02
N THR A 59 -4.19 -18.82 -12.52
CA THR A 59 -4.13 -19.12 -11.08
C THR A 59 -2.69 -19.01 -10.61
N CYS A 60 -2.45 -18.19 -9.59
CA CYS A 60 -1.14 -18.17 -8.93
C CYS A 60 -1.06 -19.29 -7.90
N SER A 61 0.00 -20.09 -7.96
CA SER A 61 0.34 -21.12 -6.97
C SER A 61 1.68 -20.79 -6.36
N VAL A 62 1.73 -20.72 -5.04
CA VAL A 62 2.94 -20.39 -4.27
C VAL A 62 3.28 -21.58 -3.40
N GLN A 63 4.49 -22.10 -3.54
CA GLN A 63 5.02 -23.13 -2.68
C GLN A 63 6.10 -22.55 -1.78
N HIS A 64 5.90 -22.68 -0.47
CA HIS A 64 6.74 -22.10 0.56
C HIS A 64 6.71 -22.99 1.80
N ASN A 65 7.87 -23.33 2.35
CA ASN A 65 7.99 -24.20 3.54
C ASN A 65 7.20 -25.54 3.45
N SER A 66 7.20 -26.18 2.26
CA SER A 66 6.43 -27.40 1.93
C SER A 66 4.90 -27.23 1.91
N GLU A 67 4.38 -26.04 2.14
CA GLU A 67 2.98 -25.70 1.95
C GLU A 67 2.77 -25.12 0.55
N THR A 68 1.59 -25.37 -0.02
CA THR A 68 1.20 -24.81 -1.32
C THR A 68 -0.10 -24.05 -1.14
N VAL A 69 -0.09 -22.79 -1.53
CA VAL A 69 -1.24 -21.89 -1.43
C VAL A 69 -1.60 -21.37 -2.81
N HIS A 70 -2.89 -21.30 -3.09
CA HIS A 70 -3.44 -20.81 -4.35
C HIS A 70 -4.07 -19.44 -4.17
N SER A 71 -4.06 -18.64 -5.24
CA SER A 71 -4.75 -17.34 -5.23
C SER A 71 -6.24 -17.44 -4.96
N THR A 72 -6.85 -18.60 -5.26
CA THR A 72 -8.27 -18.89 -4.97
C THR A 72 -8.58 -19.10 -3.50
N ASP A 73 -7.56 -19.39 -2.68
CA ASP A 73 -7.73 -19.65 -1.25
C ASP A 73 -7.93 -18.34 -0.47
N PHE A 74 -7.62 -17.21 -1.10
CA PHE A 74 -7.79 -15.89 -0.54
C PHE A 74 -9.01 -15.22 -1.13
N GLU A 75 -9.94 -14.84 -0.25
CA GLU A 75 -11.05 -13.98 -0.66
C GLU A 75 -10.50 -12.59 -1.01
N PRO A 76 -10.91 -11.98 -2.14
CA PRO A 76 -10.49 -10.63 -2.48
C PRO A 76 -10.89 -9.70 -1.35
N LEU A 77 -9.91 -9.06 -0.70
CA LEU A 77 -10.18 -8.03 0.28
C LEU A 77 -10.74 -6.80 -0.45
N ALA A 78 -12.04 -6.82 -0.77
CA ALA A 78 -12.74 -5.73 -1.45
C ALA A 78 -12.72 -4.43 -0.61
N ASN A 79 -12.45 -4.56 0.71
CA ASN A 79 -12.58 -3.48 1.68
C ASN A 79 -11.31 -3.32 2.54
N SER A 80 -10.14 -3.16 1.93
CA SER A 80 -9.06 -2.47 2.64
C SER A 80 -9.48 -1.00 2.79
N LEU A 81 -10.16 -0.68 3.89
CA LEU A 81 -10.18 0.69 4.41
C LEU A 81 -8.74 1.06 4.68
N VAL A 82 -8.09 1.65 3.67
CA VAL A 82 -6.85 2.39 3.84
C VAL A 82 -7.19 3.44 4.88
N HIS A 83 -6.78 3.22 6.12
CA HIS A 83 -6.81 4.26 7.14
C HIS A 83 -5.66 5.22 6.82
N THR A 84 -5.71 5.82 5.63
CA THR A 84 -5.25 7.19 5.44
C THR A 84 -5.98 7.94 6.52
N LYS A 85 -5.27 8.42 7.54
CA LYS A 85 -5.79 9.46 8.41
C LYS A 85 -6.19 10.60 7.49
N GLU A 86 -7.44 10.62 7.07
CA GLU A 86 -8.04 11.70 6.32
C GLU A 86 -8.21 12.83 7.34
N VAL A 87 -7.11 13.53 7.60
CA VAL A 87 -7.15 14.76 8.39
C VAL A 87 -7.88 15.76 7.53
N ASN A 88 -9.15 16.00 7.86
CA ASN A 88 -9.97 17.00 7.19
C ASN A 88 -9.20 18.34 7.21
N MET A 89 -8.71 18.75 6.04
CA MET A 89 -7.84 19.92 5.87
C MET A 89 -8.49 21.20 6.43
N MET A 90 -9.82 21.24 6.43
CA MET A 90 -10.61 22.32 7.04
C MET A 90 -10.45 22.37 8.56
N SER A 91 -10.35 21.21 9.24
CA SER A 91 -10.14 21.12 10.69
C SER A 91 -8.75 21.62 11.11
N LEU A 92 -7.72 21.31 10.32
CA LEU A 92 -6.34 21.79 10.56
C LEU A 92 -6.24 23.32 10.42
N MET A 93 -6.90 23.90 9.42
CA MET A 93 -6.96 25.36 9.25
C MET A 93 -7.68 26.04 10.42
N VAL A 94 -8.80 25.48 10.89
CA VAL A 94 -9.54 26.01 12.06
C VAL A 94 -8.68 25.96 13.33
N LEU A 95 -7.96 24.86 13.55
CA LEU A 95 -7.08 24.73 14.72
C LEU A 95 -5.94 25.76 14.67
N GLY A 96 -5.31 25.95 13.51
CA GLY A 96 -4.27 26.97 13.31
C GLY A 96 -4.81 28.40 13.53
N LEU A 97 -5.99 28.69 13.01
CA LEU A 97 -6.63 30.00 13.14
C LEU A 97 -6.97 30.34 14.61
N ARG A 98 -7.45 29.36 15.40
CA ARG A 98 -7.72 29.56 16.84
C ARG A 98 -6.46 29.90 17.63
N MET A 99 -5.32 29.26 17.31
CA MET A 99 -4.06 29.59 17.96
C MET A 99 -3.56 30.98 17.58
N LEU A 100 -3.75 31.41 16.34
CA LEU A 100 -3.38 32.77 15.88
C LEU A 100 -4.24 33.84 16.56
N PHE A 101 -5.55 33.63 16.68
CA PHE A 101 -6.44 34.57 17.38
C PHE A 101 -6.09 34.69 18.86
N ALA A 102 -5.82 33.58 19.55
CA ALA A 102 -5.40 33.62 20.96
C ALA A 102 -4.10 34.42 21.15
N LYS A 103 -3.12 34.24 20.25
CA LYS A 103 -1.87 35.01 20.27
C LYS A 103 -2.09 36.50 20.01
N SER A 104 -2.94 36.85 19.04
CA SER A 104 -3.24 38.25 18.70
C SER A 104 -3.95 38.98 19.84
N VAL A 105 -4.93 38.34 20.50
CA VAL A 105 -5.62 38.91 21.67
C VAL A 105 -4.64 39.14 22.82
N ALA A 106 -3.75 38.19 23.11
CA ALA A 106 -2.76 38.34 24.18
C ALA A 106 -1.78 39.50 23.90
N ILE A 107 -1.31 39.64 22.66
CA ILE A 107 -0.42 40.72 22.24
C ILE A 107 -1.12 42.08 22.35
N ASN A 108 -2.34 42.20 21.81
CA ASN A 108 -3.11 43.44 21.88
C ASN A 108 -3.44 43.84 23.32
N PHE A 109 -3.75 42.87 24.19
CA PHE A 109 -3.99 43.11 25.61
C PHE A 109 -2.71 43.58 26.31
N LEU A 110 -1.57 42.92 26.08
CA LEU A 110 -0.28 43.32 26.63
C LEU A 110 0.11 44.74 26.21
N PHE A 111 -0.07 45.08 24.93
CA PHE A 111 0.18 46.43 24.44
C PHE A 111 -0.76 47.46 25.09
N THR A 112 -2.04 47.14 25.25
CA THR A 112 -3.02 48.02 25.91
C THR A 112 -2.66 48.28 27.37
N VAL A 113 -2.32 47.23 28.12
CA VAL A 113 -1.86 47.36 29.52
C VAL A 113 -0.59 48.21 29.58
N LYS A 114 0.40 47.95 28.72
CA LYS A 114 1.64 48.74 28.68
C LYS A 114 1.39 50.22 28.37
N LEU A 115 0.39 50.55 27.55
CA LEU A 115 0.02 51.93 27.21
C LEU A 115 -0.75 52.65 28.32
N PHE A 116 -1.34 51.91 29.26
CA PHE A 116 -2.09 52.45 30.39
C PHE A 116 -1.22 52.59 31.66
N PHE A 117 -0.17 51.79 31.81
CA PHE A 117 0.70 51.76 32.99
C PHE A 117 2.05 52.50 32.80
N PHE A 118 2.26 53.15 31.67
CA PHE A 118 3.43 53.99 31.37
C PHE A 118 2.97 55.29 30.71
#